data_AF-A0A0F9R3U3-F1
#
_entry.id   AF-A0A0F9R3U3-F1
#
_cell.length_a   1.000
_cell.length_b   1.000
_cell.length_c   1.000
_cell.angle_alpha   90.00
_cell.angle_beta   90.00
_cell.angle_gamma   90.00
#
_symmetry.space_group_name_H-M   'P 1'
#
loop_
_entity.id
_entity.type
_entity.pdbx_description
1 polymer ?
#
loop_
_entity_poly.entity_id
_entity_poly.type
_entity_poly.pdbx_seq_one_letter_code
_entity_poly.pdbx_strand_id
1 'polypeptide(L)'
;MKKVNKFFDKLFNLLPGYIFGLLAFTIGFCGYIIALFLSPEYIMWEKSISVLAGKTGGIYVRLGIIISSSFSIPFIIYLGRAIQHENVNENLRKSTIIIMIFSSVNGILTASFFGGIFSEVHGLFALFSWISAAISCTLFGIVMLKNTEFSKLAAYLGFLVAGIFVFYLIPFFITNYCNLYVNTCYSLGRSIYTIMPTTEWIVMFSILFWYLLNSSYLIYKKI
;
A
#
# COMPACT_ATOMS: atom_id res chain seq x y z
N MET A 1 12.94 7.37 -29.42
CA MET A 1 11.69 7.96 -28.88
C MET A 1 11.99 8.71 -27.59
N LYS A 2 12.24 10.03 -27.66
CA LYS A 2 12.61 10.87 -26.49
C LYS A 2 11.69 12.09 -26.38
N LYS A 3 10.53 11.91 -25.76
CA LYS A 3 9.73 12.96 -25.12
C LYS A 3 9.05 12.33 -23.89
N VAL A 4 9.84 11.82 -22.95
CA VAL A 4 9.27 11.11 -21.79
C VAL A 4 9.25 12.08 -20.60
N ASN A 5 8.11 12.74 -20.41
CA ASN A 5 7.70 13.51 -19.22
C ASN A 5 8.71 14.51 -18.63
N LYS A 6 8.81 15.69 -19.28
CA LYS A 6 9.50 16.89 -18.77
C LYS A 6 9.11 17.26 -17.33
N PHE A 7 7.90 16.90 -16.87
CA PHE A 7 7.44 17.18 -15.51
C PHE A 7 8.22 16.39 -14.45
N PHE A 8 8.21 15.06 -14.52
CA PHE A 8 8.90 14.22 -13.53
C PHE A 8 10.42 14.39 -13.58
N ASP A 9 10.98 14.68 -14.76
CA ASP A 9 12.41 14.98 -14.88
C ASP A 9 12.77 16.27 -14.11
N LYS A 10 11.98 17.34 -14.27
CA LYS A 10 12.15 18.57 -13.50
C LYS A 10 11.95 18.32 -12.00
N LEU A 11 10.94 17.53 -11.63
CA LEU A 11 10.65 17.20 -10.24
C LEU A 11 11.82 16.46 -9.58
N PHE A 12 12.36 15.43 -10.26
CA PHE A 12 13.45 14.62 -9.70
C PHE A 12 14.80 15.32 -9.72
N ASN A 13 15.00 16.31 -10.59
CA ASN A 13 16.15 17.21 -10.51
C ASN A 13 16.08 18.16 -9.30
N LEU A 14 14.88 18.53 -8.86
CA LEU A 14 14.68 19.37 -7.68
C LEU A 14 14.77 18.54 -6.38
N LEU A 15 14.12 17.37 -6.36
CA LEU A 15 14.06 16.50 -5.20
C LEU A 15 14.28 15.04 -5.63
N PRO A 16 15.33 14.37 -5.15
CA PRO A 16 15.59 12.98 -5.49
C PRO A 16 14.38 12.09 -5.18
N GLY A 17 14.05 11.16 -6.08
CA GLY A 17 12.76 10.49 -6.00
C GLY A 17 12.60 9.56 -4.79
N TYR A 18 13.69 9.07 -4.21
CA TYR A 18 13.66 8.30 -2.95
C TYR A 18 13.11 9.12 -1.76
N ILE A 19 13.19 10.45 -1.79
CA ILE A 19 12.61 11.30 -0.73
C ILE A 19 11.09 11.13 -0.68
N PHE A 20 10.43 10.97 -1.83
CA PHE A 20 8.98 10.76 -1.86
C PHE A 20 8.56 9.47 -1.16
N GLY A 21 9.37 8.41 -1.21
CA GLY A 21 9.06 7.17 -0.49
C GLY A 21 9.30 7.31 1.02
N LEU A 22 10.31 8.07 1.44
CA LEU A 22 10.49 8.44 2.86
C LEU A 22 9.34 9.30 3.38
N LEU A 23 8.86 10.26 2.59
CA LEU A 23 7.70 11.08 2.93
C LEU A 23 6.42 10.25 3.02
N ALA A 24 6.21 9.31 2.07
CA ALA A 24 5.08 8.39 2.10
C ALA A 24 5.08 7.55 3.39
N PHE A 25 6.22 6.96 3.75
CA PHE A 25 6.38 6.25 5.02
C PHE A 25 6.09 7.16 6.22
N THR A 26 6.78 8.30 6.32
CA THR A 26 6.74 9.17 7.50
C THR A 26 5.32 9.69 7.74
N ILE A 27 4.65 10.20 6.71
CA ILE A 27 3.31 10.79 6.85
C ILE A 27 2.26 9.71 7.12
N GLY A 28 2.33 8.58 6.42
CA GLY A 28 1.41 7.46 6.66
C GLY A 28 1.56 6.92 8.09
N PHE A 29 2.79 6.68 8.53
CA PHE A 29 3.09 6.18 9.86
C PHE A 29 2.68 7.18 10.95
N CYS A 30 3.07 8.45 10.83
CA CYS A 30 2.66 9.50 11.78
C CYS A 30 1.14 9.66 11.83
N GLY A 31 0.44 9.57 10.68
CA GLY A 31 -1.03 9.62 10.64
C GLY A 31 -1.68 8.54 11.49
N TYR A 32 -1.17 7.30 11.45
CA TYR A 32 -1.63 6.21 12.32
C TYR A 32 -1.29 6.44 13.78
N ILE A 33 -0.04 6.80 14.10
CA ILE A 33 0.39 7.01 15.48
C ILE A 33 -0.42 8.14 16.15
N ILE A 34 -0.60 9.28 15.47
CA ILE A 34 -1.40 10.39 15.99
C ILE A 34 -2.86 9.97 16.18
N ALA A 35 -3.44 9.23 15.22
CA ALA A 35 -4.82 8.77 15.34
C ALA A 35 -5.03 7.84 16.55
N LEU A 36 -4.08 6.94 16.80
CA LEU A 36 -4.11 6.03 17.96
C LEU A 36 -4.02 6.81 19.28
N PHE A 37 -3.13 7.79 19.39
CA PHE A 37 -3.02 8.63 20.59
C PHE A 37 -4.30 9.44 20.86
N LEU A 38 -4.98 9.90 19.82
CA LEU A 38 -6.20 10.69 19.93
C LEU A 38 -7.49 9.86 20.05
N SER A 39 -7.39 8.52 20.00
CA SER A 39 -8.54 7.61 20.09
C SER A 39 -8.24 6.48 21.09
N PRO A 40 -8.06 6.77 22.40
CA PRO A 40 -7.66 5.78 23.39
C PRO A 40 -8.66 4.61 23.57
N GLU A 41 -9.91 4.78 23.12
CA GLU A 41 -10.94 3.74 23.13
C GLU A 41 -10.83 2.75 21.96
N TYR A 42 -9.92 3.01 21.01
CA TYR A 42 -9.64 2.12 19.89
C TYR A 42 -8.58 1.09 20.28
N ILE A 43 -8.87 -0.18 19.98
CA ILE A 43 -8.00 -1.31 20.30
C ILE A 43 -7.65 -2.01 18.98
N MET A 44 -6.36 -1.97 18.60
CA MET A 44 -5.88 -2.41 17.28
C MET A 44 -6.19 -3.87 16.96
N TRP A 45 -6.14 -4.76 17.96
CA TRP A 45 -6.40 -6.19 17.77
C TRP A 45 -7.89 -6.57 17.82
N GLU A 46 -8.78 -5.63 18.14
CA GLU A 46 -10.23 -5.89 18.26
C GLU A 46 -11.06 -5.20 17.18
N LYS A 47 -10.61 -4.06 16.67
CA LYS A 47 -11.39 -3.19 15.79
C LYS A 47 -10.61 -2.90 14.51
N SER A 48 -11.24 -3.03 13.35
CA SER A 48 -10.62 -2.69 12.06
C SER A 48 -10.19 -1.22 11.99
N ILE A 49 -9.22 -0.91 11.13
CA ILE A 49 -8.71 0.46 10.94
C ILE A 49 -9.83 1.39 10.47
N SER A 50 -10.80 0.88 9.72
CA SER A 50 -12.01 1.62 9.35
C SER A 50 -12.81 2.12 10.56
N VAL A 51 -12.80 1.40 11.70
CA VAL A 51 -13.43 1.90 12.92
C VAL A 51 -12.65 3.09 13.48
N LEU A 52 -11.31 3.02 13.50
CA LEU A 52 -10.47 4.15 13.93
C LEU A 52 -10.70 5.39 13.06
N ALA A 53 -10.87 5.21 11.74
CA ALA A 53 -11.15 6.30 10.82
C ALA A 53 -12.46 7.07 11.13
N GLY A 54 -13.38 6.46 11.89
CA GLY A 54 -14.62 7.09 12.38
C GLY A 54 -14.54 7.65 13.81
N LYS A 55 -13.39 7.56 14.48
CA LYS A 55 -13.16 8.12 15.83
C LYS A 55 -12.53 9.51 15.78
N THR A 56 -12.29 10.09 16.96
CA THR A 56 -11.69 11.43 17.13
C THR A 56 -10.38 11.59 16.36
N GLY A 57 -9.50 10.60 16.42
CA GLY A 57 -8.24 10.57 15.66
C GLY A 57 -8.38 10.18 14.18
N GLY A 58 -9.57 9.79 13.73
CA GLY A 58 -9.81 9.21 12.41
C GLY A 58 -9.52 10.13 11.23
N ILE A 59 -9.51 11.46 11.43
CA ILE A 59 -9.07 12.41 10.40
C ILE A 59 -7.58 12.22 10.07
N TYR A 60 -6.74 11.90 11.05
CA TYR A 60 -5.29 11.69 10.84
C TYR A 60 -5.00 10.38 10.12
N VAL A 61 -5.81 9.33 10.33
CA VAL A 61 -5.77 8.11 9.50
C VAL A 61 -6.03 8.45 8.04
N ARG A 62 -7.12 9.18 7.77
CA ARG A 62 -7.54 9.50 6.40
C ARG A 62 -6.54 10.42 5.70
N LEU A 63 -6.13 11.51 6.36
CA LEU A 63 -5.12 12.41 5.81
C LEU A 63 -3.77 11.71 5.63
N GLY A 64 -3.37 10.88 6.60
CA GLY A 64 -2.16 10.05 6.51
C GLY A 64 -2.16 9.21 5.24
N ILE A 65 -3.24 8.45 5.00
CA ILE A 65 -3.40 7.61 3.79
C ILE A 65 -3.41 8.46 2.51
N ILE A 66 -4.23 9.53 2.46
CA ILE A 66 -4.34 10.39 1.25
C ILE A 66 -2.98 10.97 0.88
N ILE A 67 -2.27 11.56 1.84
CA ILE A 67 -1.00 12.23 1.59
C ILE A 67 0.09 11.20 1.31
N SER A 68 0.17 10.09 2.07
CA SER A 68 1.16 9.04 1.83
C SER A 68 1.00 8.39 0.47
N SER A 69 -0.24 8.09 0.05
CA SER A 69 -0.53 7.51 -1.26
C SER A 69 -0.34 8.52 -2.40
N SER A 70 -0.42 9.82 -2.12
CA SER A 70 -0.06 10.85 -3.09
C SER A 70 1.45 10.91 -3.30
N PHE A 71 2.24 10.80 -2.22
CA PHE A 71 3.71 10.76 -2.30
C PHE A 71 4.25 9.43 -2.82
N SER A 72 3.53 8.31 -2.63
CA SER A 72 3.96 7.04 -3.20
C SER A 72 3.98 7.10 -4.73
N ILE A 73 3.10 7.85 -5.39
CA ILE A 73 3.05 7.93 -6.86
C ILE A 73 4.38 8.41 -7.49
N PRO A 74 4.95 9.59 -7.15
CA PRO A 74 6.24 10.00 -7.67
C PRO A 74 7.36 9.04 -7.25
N PHE A 75 7.31 8.44 -6.06
CA PHE A 75 8.26 7.40 -5.65
C PHE A 75 8.20 6.16 -6.55
N ILE A 76 7.01 5.65 -6.84
CA ILE A 76 6.79 4.47 -7.70
C ILE A 76 7.33 4.73 -9.11
N ILE A 77 7.09 5.93 -9.65
CA ILE A 77 7.61 6.33 -10.96
C ILE A 77 9.13 6.37 -10.93
N TYR A 78 9.73 6.93 -9.88
CA TYR A 78 11.19 6.97 -9.70
C TYR A 78 11.78 5.56 -9.58
N LEU A 79 11.23 4.72 -8.70
CA LEU A 79 11.66 3.34 -8.51
C LEU A 79 11.55 2.54 -9.82
N GLY A 80 10.46 2.73 -10.55
CA GLY A 80 10.29 2.16 -11.88
C GLY A 80 11.37 2.58 -12.87
N ARG A 81 11.83 3.84 -12.83
CA ARG A 81 12.97 4.33 -13.63
C ARG A 81 14.30 3.73 -13.15
N ALA A 82 14.53 3.67 -11.85
CA ALA A 82 15.73 3.08 -11.25
C ALA A 82 15.88 1.59 -11.60
N ILE A 83 14.78 0.85 -11.75
CA ILE A 83 14.82 -0.58 -12.12
C ILE A 83 15.09 -0.79 -13.63
N GLN A 84 15.13 0.27 -14.45
CA GLN A 84 15.39 0.12 -15.88
C GLN A 84 16.75 -0.55 -16.13
N HIS A 85 16.73 -1.71 -16.79
CA HIS A 85 17.94 -2.47 -17.12
C HIS A 85 17.71 -3.25 -18.41
N GLU A 86 18.79 -3.59 -19.13
CA GLU A 86 18.73 -4.35 -20.39
C GLU A 86 18.02 -5.71 -20.25
N ASN A 87 18.13 -6.33 -19.07
CA ASN A 87 17.53 -7.63 -18.74
C ASN A 87 16.08 -7.54 -18.27
N VAL A 88 15.54 -6.33 -18.11
CA VAL A 88 14.18 -6.10 -17.63
C VAL A 88 13.25 -5.88 -18.82
N ASN A 89 12.19 -6.71 -18.92
CA ASN A 89 11.16 -6.50 -19.93
C ASN A 89 10.43 -5.16 -19.67
N GLU A 90 10.50 -4.26 -20.64
CA GLU A 90 9.98 -2.90 -20.52
C GLU A 90 8.46 -2.83 -20.32
N ASN A 91 7.70 -3.73 -20.95
CA ASN A 91 6.25 -3.79 -20.78
C ASN A 91 5.89 -4.27 -19.37
N LEU A 92 6.59 -5.28 -18.86
CA LEU A 92 6.41 -5.76 -17.49
C LEU A 92 6.70 -4.65 -16.47
N ARG A 93 7.80 -3.91 -16.65
CA ARG A 93 8.16 -2.76 -15.81
C ARG A 93 7.07 -1.68 -15.81
N LYS A 94 6.60 -1.29 -17.00
CA LYS A 94 5.54 -0.28 -17.15
C LYS A 94 4.22 -0.73 -16.53
N SER A 95 3.79 -1.97 -16.76
CA SER A 95 2.59 -2.53 -16.15
C SER A 95 2.70 -2.54 -14.62
N THR A 96 3.87 -2.90 -14.09
CA THR A 96 4.15 -2.87 -12.64
C THR A 96 3.93 -1.47 -12.05
N ILE A 97 4.49 -0.45 -12.71
CA ILE A 97 4.33 0.97 -12.32
C ILE A 97 2.85 1.37 -12.36
N ILE A 98 2.15 1.08 -13.46
CA ILE A 98 0.74 1.45 -13.65
C ILE A 98 -0.15 0.81 -12.59
N ILE A 99 0.03 -0.49 -12.30
CA ILE A 99 -0.77 -1.21 -11.30
C ILE A 99 -0.53 -0.64 -9.89
N MET A 100 0.71 -0.29 -9.55
CA MET A 100 1.01 0.30 -8.24
C MET A 100 0.51 1.76 -8.10
N ILE A 101 0.52 2.54 -9.20
CA ILE A 101 -0.14 3.85 -9.23
C ILE A 101 -1.65 3.68 -9.05
N PHE A 102 -2.27 2.72 -9.74
CA PHE A 102 -3.68 2.38 -9.55
C PHE A 102 -3.97 2.01 -8.08
N SER A 103 -3.11 1.20 -7.45
CA SER A 103 -3.22 0.90 -6.02
C SER A 103 -3.22 2.15 -5.14
N SER A 104 -2.29 3.08 -5.42
CA SER A 104 -2.14 4.33 -4.67
C SER A 104 -3.35 5.26 -4.86
N VAL A 105 -3.86 5.38 -6.09
CA VAL A 105 -5.09 6.14 -6.36
C VAL A 105 -6.28 5.53 -5.61
N ASN A 106 -6.44 4.21 -5.63
CA ASN A 106 -7.49 3.56 -4.84
C ASN A 106 -7.29 3.75 -3.34
N GLY A 107 -6.05 3.82 -2.84
CA GLY A 107 -5.78 4.16 -1.43
C GLY A 107 -6.27 5.56 -1.07
N ILE A 108 -6.01 6.56 -1.94
CA ILE A 108 -6.53 7.93 -1.78
C ILE A 108 -8.07 7.92 -1.75
N LEU A 109 -8.70 7.24 -2.71
CA LEU A 109 -10.16 7.17 -2.79
C LEU A 109 -10.76 6.44 -1.58
N THR A 110 -10.14 5.37 -1.10
CA THR A 110 -10.54 4.65 0.11
C THR A 110 -10.61 5.58 1.31
N ALA A 111 -9.60 6.42 1.52
CA ALA A 111 -9.59 7.36 2.63
C ALA A 111 -10.51 8.58 2.42
N SER A 112 -10.86 8.91 1.18
CA SER A 112 -11.71 10.04 0.82
C SER A 112 -13.19 9.71 0.96
N PHE A 113 -13.59 8.49 0.59
CA PHE A 113 -14.96 7.98 0.74
C PHE A 113 -15.03 7.19 2.05
N PHE A 114 -15.65 7.75 3.09
CA PHE A 114 -15.77 7.10 4.39
C PHE A 114 -17.14 7.35 5.03
N GLY A 115 -17.76 6.28 5.54
CA GLY A 115 -19.00 6.33 6.32
C GLY A 115 -20.28 6.55 5.51
N GLY A 116 -21.42 6.30 6.16
CA GLY A 116 -22.75 6.54 5.59
C GLY A 116 -22.98 5.83 4.25
N ILE A 117 -23.58 6.55 3.30
CA ILE A 117 -23.90 6.06 1.95
C ILE A 117 -22.66 5.66 1.13
N PHE A 118 -21.46 6.09 1.54
CA PHE A 118 -20.21 5.78 0.83
C PHE A 118 -19.50 4.53 1.35
N SER A 119 -20.06 3.80 2.32
CA SER A 119 -19.39 2.64 2.93
C SER A 119 -19.09 1.51 1.94
N GLU A 120 -19.95 1.26 0.95
CA GLU A 120 -19.72 0.23 -0.07
C GLU A 120 -18.61 0.65 -1.03
N VAL A 121 -18.62 1.91 -1.46
CA VAL A 121 -17.60 2.50 -2.34
C VAL A 121 -16.24 2.53 -1.66
N HIS A 122 -16.20 2.85 -0.36
CA HIS A 122 -15.02 2.74 0.50
C HIS A 122 -14.43 1.33 0.45
N GLY A 123 -15.25 0.31 0.73
CA GLY A 123 -14.82 -1.09 0.74
C GLY A 123 -14.32 -1.57 -0.62
N LEU A 124 -14.95 -1.12 -1.70
CA LEU A 124 -14.53 -1.45 -3.07
C LEU A 124 -13.15 -0.87 -3.39
N PHE A 125 -12.90 0.40 -3.07
CA PHE A 125 -11.59 1.02 -3.30
C PHE A 125 -10.51 0.40 -2.40
N ALA A 126 -10.84 0.04 -1.15
CA ALA A 126 -9.90 -0.66 -0.27
C ALA A 126 -9.47 -2.00 -0.89
N LEU A 127 -10.44 -2.78 -1.37
CA LEU A 127 -10.20 -4.06 -2.02
C LEU A 127 -9.33 -3.91 -3.27
N PHE A 128 -9.65 -2.96 -4.15
CA PHE A 128 -8.84 -2.70 -5.34
C PHE A 128 -7.43 -2.26 -5.00
N SER A 129 -7.26 -1.42 -3.98
CA SER A 129 -5.94 -1.00 -3.49
C SER A 129 -5.12 -2.21 -3.03
N TRP A 130 -5.70 -3.09 -2.21
CA TRP A 130 -5.02 -4.26 -1.66
C TRP A 130 -4.67 -5.31 -2.72
N ILE A 131 -5.58 -5.65 -3.62
CA ILE A 131 -5.30 -6.62 -4.70
C ILE A 131 -4.19 -6.09 -5.62
N SER A 132 -4.30 -4.82 -6.03
CA SER A 132 -3.28 -4.22 -6.91
C SER A 132 -1.93 -4.05 -6.21
N ALA A 133 -1.89 -3.78 -4.90
CA ALA A 133 -0.66 -3.78 -4.10
C ALA A 133 -0.01 -5.17 -4.06
N ALA A 134 -0.78 -6.23 -3.83
CA ALA A 134 -0.27 -7.60 -3.82
C ALA A 134 0.37 -7.99 -5.17
N ILE A 135 -0.34 -7.70 -6.27
CA ILE A 135 0.14 -7.97 -7.63
C ILE A 135 1.41 -7.16 -7.90
N SER A 136 1.37 -5.85 -7.69
CA SER A 136 2.50 -4.97 -8.02
C SER A 136 3.72 -5.20 -7.15
N CYS A 137 3.59 -5.52 -5.86
CA CYS A 137 4.73 -5.89 -5.01
C CYS A 137 5.40 -7.18 -5.49
N THR A 138 4.61 -8.18 -5.94
CA THR A 138 5.12 -9.39 -6.58
C THR A 138 5.87 -9.05 -7.86
N LEU A 139 5.27 -8.21 -8.73
CA LEU A 139 5.88 -7.81 -9.99
C LEU A 139 7.17 -7.00 -9.78
N PHE A 140 7.19 -6.09 -8.81
CA PHE A 140 8.40 -5.36 -8.40
C PHE A 140 9.50 -6.32 -7.94
N GLY A 141 9.18 -7.33 -7.14
CA GLY A 141 10.11 -8.39 -6.78
C GLY A 141 10.69 -9.10 -8.02
N ILE A 142 9.85 -9.47 -8.97
CA ILE A 142 10.28 -10.12 -10.22
C ILE A 142 11.20 -9.22 -11.05
N VAL A 143 10.85 -7.95 -11.25
CA VAL A 143 11.68 -7.04 -12.06
C VAL A 143 12.99 -6.68 -11.36
N MET A 144 12.99 -6.54 -10.03
CA MET A 144 14.21 -6.32 -9.24
C MET A 144 15.16 -7.51 -9.30
N LEU A 145 14.66 -8.77 -9.29
CA LEU A 145 15.52 -9.95 -9.47
C LEU A 145 16.23 -10.00 -10.82
N LYS A 146 15.68 -9.32 -11.84
CA LYS A 146 16.28 -9.24 -13.19
C LYS A 146 17.26 -8.07 -13.34
N ASN A 147 17.33 -7.16 -12.37
CA ASN A 147 18.23 -6.02 -12.38
C ASN A 147 19.41 -6.29 -11.43
N THR A 148 20.63 -6.31 -11.97
CA THR A 148 21.87 -6.60 -11.23
C THR A 148 22.25 -5.53 -10.21
N GLU A 149 21.72 -4.31 -10.34
CA GLU A 149 21.91 -3.22 -9.37
C GLU A 149 21.07 -3.40 -8.10
N PHE A 150 20.03 -4.24 -8.16
CA PHE A 150 19.15 -4.54 -7.03
C PHE A 150 19.59 -5.81 -6.30
N SER A 151 19.70 -5.71 -4.97
CA SER A 151 19.97 -6.87 -4.13
C SER A 151 18.78 -7.83 -4.11
N LYS A 152 19.04 -9.13 -3.93
CA LYS A 152 17.99 -10.14 -3.74
C LYS A 152 17.07 -9.80 -2.56
N LEU A 153 17.62 -9.18 -1.51
CA LEU A 153 16.83 -8.75 -0.35
C LEU A 153 15.76 -7.73 -0.74
N ALA A 154 16.10 -6.70 -1.54
CA ALA A 154 15.14 -5.71 -2.01
C ALA A 154 13.98 -6.36 -2.78
N ALA A 155 14.29 -7.35 -3.63
CA ALA A 155 13.28 -8.11 -4.34
C ALA A 155 12.42 -8.99 -3.43
N TYR A 156 13.04 -9.70 -2.48
CA TYR A 156 12.34 -10.60 -1.55
C TYR A 156 11.42 -9.85 -0.59
N LEU A 157 11.73 -8.60 -0.25
CA LEU A 157 10.81 -7.73 0.47
C LEU A 157 9.51 -7.49 -0.31
N GLY A 158 9.57 -7.36 -1.64
CA GLY A 158 8.37 -7.28 -2.48
C GLY A 158 7.48 -8.52 -2.40
N PHE A 159 8.08 -9.72 -2.46
CA PHE A 159 7.33 -10.97 -2.30
C PHE A 159 6.76 -11.15 -0.89
N LEU A 160 7.53 -10.79 0.14
CA LEU A 160 7.07 -10.86 1.53
C LEU A 160 5.82 -10.00 1.75
N VAL A 161 5.88 -8.74 1.29
CA VAL A 161 4.76 -7.80 1.41
C VAL A 161 3.56 -8.31 0.61
N ALA A 162 3.76 -8.78 -0.63
CA ALA A 162 2.68 -9.39 -1.40
C ALA A 162 2.04 -10.60 -0.68
N GLY A 163 2.85 -11.46 -0.06
CA GLY A 163 2.39 -12.58 0.75
C GLY A 163 1.53 -12.15 1.93
N ILE A 164 1.91 -11.05 2.62
CA ILE A 164 1.11 -10.44 3.70
C ILE A 164 -0.26 -9.98 3.18
N PHE A 165 -0.30 -9.29 2.03
CA PHE A 165 -1.57 -8.88 1.41
C PHE A 165 -2.45 -10.08 1.03
N VAL A 166 -1.88 -11.11 0.39
CA VAL A 166 -2.63 -12.33 0.02
C VAL A 166 -3.16 -13.03 1.27
N PHE A 167 -2.34 -13.15 2.32
CA PHE A 167 -2.73 -13.76 3.58
C PHE A 167 -3.88 -13.02 4.25
N TYR A 168 -3.97 -11.70 4.12
CA TYR A 168 -5.11 -10.90 4.61
C TYR A 168 -6.35 -11.00 3.71
N LEU A 169 -6.17 -11.09 2.39
CA LEU A 169 -7.30 -11.20 1.46
C LEU A 169 -8.11 -12.49 1.65
N ILE A 170 -7.48 -13.60 2.03
CA ILE A 170 -8.16 -14.87 2.32
C ILE A 170 -9.24 -14.72 3.42
N PRO A 171 -8.91 -14.33 4.67
CA PRO A 171 -9.91 -14.13 5.72
C PRO A 171 -10.90 -13.01 5.39
N PHE A 172 -10.47 -11.98 4.65
CA PHE A 172 -11.37 -10.95 4.14
C PHE A 172 -12.47 -11.54 3.24
N PHE A 173 -12.10 -12.34 2.23
CA PHE A 173 -13.08 -12.96 1.35
C PHE A 173 -13.97 -13.98 2.07
N ILE A 174 -13.41 -14.81 2.95
CA ILE A 174 -14.20 -15.77 3.73
C ILE A 174 -15.23 -15.06 4.60
N THR A 175 -14.83 -14.00 5.31
CA THR A 175 -15.73 -13.25 6.18
C THR A 175 -16.85 -12.58 5.38
N ASN A 176 -16.53 -11.93 4.26
CA ASN A 176 -17.54 -11.30 3.41
C ASN A 176 -18.49 -12.32 2.78
N TYR A 177 -17.97 -13.47 2.32
CA TYR A 177 -18.80 -14.57 1.83
C TYR A 177 -19.77 -15.07 2.90
N CYS A 178 -19.30 -15.32 4.12
CA CYS A 178 -20.16 -15.81 5.20
C CYS A 178 -21.16 -14.77 5.73
N ASN A 179 -20.87 -13.48 5.56
CA ASN A 179 -21.85 -12.42 5.81
C ASN A 179 -22.97 -12.40 4.75
N LEU A 180 -22.70 -12.78 3.51
CA LEU A 180 -23.72 -12.94 2.47
C LEU A 180 -24.57 -14.21 2.67
N TYR A 181 -23.96 -15.29 3.16
CA TYR A 181 -24.61 -16.59 3.37
C TYR A 181 -24.76 -16.92 4.86
N VAL A 182 -25.52 -16.09 5.57
CA VAL A 182 -25.65 -16.14 7.04
C VAL A 182 -26.07 -17.52 7.55
N ASN A 183 -27.00 -18.19 6.88
CA ASN A 183 -27.52 -19.49 7.30
C ASN A 183 -26.51 -20.64 7.11
N THR A 184 -25.46 -20.44 6.31
CA THR A 184 -24.52 -21.50 5.93
C THR A 184 -23.24 -21.45 6.75
N CYS A 185 -22.64 -20.26 6.94
CA CYS A 185 -21.31 -20.17 7.55
C CYS A 185 -21.07 -18.93 8.42
N TYR A 186 -22.11 -18.25 8.91
CA TYR A 186 -21.95 -17.04 9.71
C TYR A 186 -21.03 -17.21 10.93
N SER A 187 -21.18 -18.30 11.68
CA SER A 187 -20.33 -18.60 12.85
C SER A 187 -18.84 -18.66 12.48
N LEU A 188 -18.51 -19.33 11.36
CA LEU A 188 -17.14 -19.38 10.83
C LEU A 188 -16.63 -17.99 10.45
N GLY A 189 -17.44 -17.21 9.71
CA GLY A 189 -17.11 -15.84 9.33
C GLY A 189 -16.82 -14.96 10.55
N ARG A 190 -17.63 -15.07 11.61
CA ARG A 190 -17.40 -14.34 12.87
C ARG A 190 -16.12 -14.77 13.58
N SER A 191 -15.81 -16.07 13.60
CA SER A 191 -14.56 -16.57 14.19
C SER A 191 -13.32 -16.12 13.42
N ILE A 192 -13.40 -15.96 12.10
CA ILE A 192 -12.29 -15.48 11.28
C ILE A 192 -12.16 -13.95 11.40
N TYR A 193 -13.27 -13.23 11.51
CA TYR A 193 -13.26 -11.78 11.67
C TYR A 193 -12.46 -11.33 12.90
N THR A 194 -12.32 -12.15 13.94
CA THR A 194 -11.56 -11.78 15.15
C THR A 194 -10.06 -11.56 14.89
N ILE A 195 -9.48 -12.16 13.84
CA ILE A 195 -8.07 -11.96 13.48
C ILE A 195 -7.87 -10.89 12.41
N MET A 196 -8.95 -10.41 11.79
CA MET A 196 -8.88 -9.42 10.71
C MET A 196 -8.31 -8.08 11.14
N PRO A 197 -8.69 -7.48 12.30
CA PRO A 197 -8.11 -6.21 12.74
C PRO A 197 -6.58 -6.23 12.82
N THR A 198 -6.02 -7.27 13.43
CA THR A 198 -4.57 -7.43 13.57
C THR A 198 -3.90 -7.60 12.21
N THR A 199 -4.47 -8.43 11.34
CA THR A 199 -3.89 -8.67 10.00
C THR A 199 -4.01 -7.46 9.09
N GLU A 200 -5.06 -6.64 9.22
CA GLU A 200 -5.21 -5.36 8.53
C GLU A 200 -4.08 -4.38 8.92
N TRP A 201 -3.78 -4.26 10.22
CA TRP A 201 -2.64 -3.45 10.68
C TRP A 201 -1.30 -3.94 10.14
N ILE A 202 -1.08 -5.26 10.10
CA ILE A 202 0.13 -5.83 9.52
C ILE A 202 0.24 -5.46 8.04
N VAL A 203 -0.86 -5.53 7.28
CA VAL A 203 -0.90 -5.07 5.88
C VAL A 203 -0.51 -3.59 5.79
N MET A 204 -1.14 -2.71 6.57
CA MET A 204 -0.88 -1.27 6.47
C MET A 204 0.55 -0.90 6.84
N PHE A 205 1.12 -1.51 7.88
CA PHE A 205 2.53 -1.28 8.21
C PHE A 205 3.48 -1.90 7.18
N SER A 206 3.17 -3.08 6.64
CA SER A 206 4.05 -3.76 5.68
C SER A 206 4.31 -2.92 4.43
N ILE A 207 3.28 -2.24 3.90
CA ILE A 207 3.43 -1.39 2.71
C ILE A 207 4.19 -0.09 3.02
N LEU A 208 4.00 0.49 4.21
CA LEU A 208 4.79 1.65 4.65
C LEU A 208 6.27 1.27 4.80
N PHE A 209 6.56 0.13 5.43
CA PHE A 209 7.93 -0.38 5.54
C PHE A 209 8.54 -0.71 4.18
N TRP A 210 7.74 -1.18 3.23
CA TRP A 210 8.21 -1.38 1.85
C TRP A 210 8.71 -0.08 1.21
N TYR A 211 7.98 1.04 1.39
CA TYR A 211 8.44 2.35 0.95
C TYR A 211 9.72 2.79 1.65
N LEU A 212 9.79 2.62 2.98
CA LEU A 212 10.99 2.97 3.77
C LEU A 212 12.23 2.20 3.29
N LEU A 213 12.11 0.88 3.16
CA LEU A 213 13.24 0.00 2.85
C LEU A 213 13.73 0.22 1.42
N ASN A 214 12.83 0.36 0.43
CA ASN A 214 13.24 0.64 -0.95
C ASN A 214 13.82 2.05 -1.10
N SER A 215 13.28 3.05 -0.39
CA SER A 215 13.86 4.40 -0.39
C SER A 215 15.26 4.40 0.23
N SER A 216 15.42 3.73 1.37
CA SER A 216 16.71 3.57 2.05
C SER A 216 17.72 2.82 1.16
N TYR A 217 17.26 1.80 0.43
CA TYR A 217 18.09 1.06 -0.50
C TYR A 217 18.62 1.95 -1.63
N LEU A 218 17.75 2.76 -2.25
CA LEU A 218 18.13 3.69 -3.31
C LEU A 218 19.13 4.74 -2.81
N ILE A 219 18.94 5.28 -1.59
CA ILE A 219 19.89 6.19 -0.95
C ILE A 219 21.25 5.50 -0.76
N TYR A 220 21.27 4.30 -0.18
CA TYR A 220 22.49 3.56 0.10
C TYR A 220 23.27 3.23 -1.18
N LYS A 221 22.56 2.83 -2.24
CA LYS A 221 23.16 2.50 -3.53
C LYS A 221 23.45 3.72 -4.40
N LYS A 222 22.96 4.91 -4.03
CA LYS A 222 23.05 6.15 -4.81
C LYS A 222 22.46 5.99 -6.23
N ILE A 223 21.31 5.31 -6.31
CA ILE A 223 20.50 5.11 -7.53
C ILE A 223 19.30 6.06 -7.47
#